data_AF-A0A7S1UHZ3-F1
#
_entry.id   AF-A0A7S1UHZ3-F1
#
_cell.length_a   1.000
_cell.length_b   1.000
_cell.length_c   1.000
_cell.angle_alpha   90.00
_cell.angle_beta   90.00
_cell.angle_gamma   90.00
#
_symmetry.space_group_name_H-M   'P 1'
#
loop_
_entity.id
_entity.type
_entity.pdbx_description
1 polymer ?
#
loop_
_entity_poly.entity_id
_entity_poly.type
_entity_poly.pdbx_seq_one_letter_code
_entity_poly.pdbx_strand_id
1 'polypeptide(L)'
;ASLAALLRQRGLYDTVAPYWTSKYELVDRLNKKAPFFRLEAGFERWVGLWCRYLVSRVKGPFRDVFKACAGVVRSSPNVALFLLPYLALDVWVCNTNPKGVAKPEVRLIAREIGGVLATARNRGKDGPSQLMAQAVFGMLDTLWGWIKVGGEGGSSAKKRPLERLGEPGFKSDWPRGRMAVRDQAKNSIDKQELAQAALACAAHSRALMYFEMHIYEVRHRNMVAVVNGEVDPSDMDYGDGAGGHLPRLDARESKFLHFALVEMDDPDAILGLQASRRAAGITPELRTKVEELSHQGDWEEALDAYEAALRQGAAA
;
A
#
# COMPACT_ATOMS: atom_id res chain seq x y z
N ALA A 1 22.19 -32.69 10.74
CA ALA A 1 22.40 -32.35 12.16
C ALA A 1 21.10 -32.60 12.91
N SER A 2 21.12 -33.21 14.09
CA SER A 2 19.89 -33.38 14.88
C SER A 2 19.28 -32.03 15.22
N LEU A 3 17.94 -31.92 15.24
CA LEU A 3 17.22 -30.69 15.59
C LEU A 3 17.71 -30.08 16.91
N ALA A 4 18.05 -30.94 17.89
CA ALA A 4 18.64 -30.56 19.15
C ALA A 4 20.00 -29.85 19.02
N ALA A 5 20.87 -30.29 18.10
CA ALA A 5 22.16 -29.64 17.86
C ALA A 5 21.99 -28.24 17.26
N LEU A 6 21.05 -28.06 16.34
CA LEU A 6 20.73 -26.76 15.75
C LEU A 6 20.11 -25.79 16.78
N LEU A 7 19.26 -26.30 17.67
CA LEU A 7 18.65 -25.50 18.75
C LEU A 7 19.67 -25.07 19.79
N ARG A 8 20.64 -25.92 20.13
CA ARG A 8 21.75 -25.57 21.03
C ARG A 8 22.67 -24.50 20.42
N GLN A 9 22.98 -24.61 19.13
CA GLN A 9 23.78 -23.60 18.43
C GLN A 9 23.11 -22.21 18.45
N ARG A 10 21.78 -22.15 18.50
CA ARG A 10 21.00 -20.90 18.56
C ARG A 10 20.66 -20.47 20.00
N GLY A 11 21.09 -21.19 21.03
CA GLY A 11 20.75 -20.89 22.43
C GLY A 11 19.26 -21.05 22.76
N LEU A 12 18.52 -21.82 21.97
CA LEU A 12 17.07 -22.02 22.13
C LEU A 12 16.72 -23.39 22.72
N TYR A 13 17.71 -24.21 23.04
CA TYR A 13 17.46 -25.57 23.53
C TYR A 13 16.78 -25.56 24.90
N ASP A 14 17.29 -24.76 25.84
CA ASP A 14 16.79 -24.74 27.22
C ASP A 14 15.38 -24.14 27.33
N THR A 15 15.00 -23.28 26.38
CA THR A 15 13.67 -22.67 26.32
C THR A 15 12.63 -23.58 25.67
N VAL A 16 12.99 -24.38 24.67
CA VAL A 16 12.05 -25.22 23.91
C VAL A 16 11.92 -26.63 24.50
N ALA A 17 12.99 -27.18 25.08
CA ALA A 17 13.01 -28.56 25.59
C ALA A 17 11.89 -28.89 26.61
N PRO A 18 11.51 -27.99 27.54
CA PRO A 18 10.41 -28.25 28.49
C PRO A 18 9.04 -28.40 27.81
N TYR A 19 8.86 -27.84 26.61
CA TYR A 19 7.58 -27.86 25.91
C TYR A 19 7.39 -29.10 25.02
N TRP A 20 8.43 -29.93 24.82
CA TRP A 20 8.33 -31.16 24.00
C TRP A 20 7.39 -32.22 24.58
N THR A 21 7.22 -32.25 25.89
CA THR A 21 6.29 -33.16 26.58
C THR A 21 5.00 -32.46 27.01
N SER A 22 4.81 -31.20 26.61
CA SER A 22 3.66 -30.42 27.04
C SER A 22 2.37 -30.89 26.36
N LYS A 23 1.26 -30.83 27.11
CA LYS A 23 -0.09 -31.18 26.65
C LYS A 23 -0.90 -29.94 26.27
N TYR A 24 -0.23 -28.82 25.97
CA TYR A 24 -0.93 -27.58 25.66
C TYR A 24 -1.62 -27.69 24.30
N GLU A 25 -2.95 -27.71 24.33
CA GLU A 25 -3.77 -27.64 23.13
C GLU A 25 -4.33 -26.24 22.96
N LEU A 26 -4.00 -25.61 21.82
CA LEU A 26 -4.59 -24.33 21.46
C LEU A 26 -5.95 -24.56 20.80
N VAL A 27 -7.03 -24.35 21.57
CA VAL A 27 -8.40 -24.40 21.03
C VAL A 27 -8.76 -23.02 20.48
N ASP A 28 -8.61 -22.84 19.16
CA ASP A 28 -9.07 -21.62 18.49
C ASP A 28 -10.53 -21.79 18.01
N ARG A 29 -11.46 -21.06 18.64
CA ARG A 29 -12.86 -20.94 18.18
C ARG A 29 -13.09 -19.58 17.53
N LEU A 30 -12.83 -19.50 16.23
CA LEU A 30 -13.08 -18.31 15.44
C LEU A 30 -14.54 -18.29 14.97
N ASN A 31 -15.44 -17.69 15.77
CA ASN A 31 -16.88 -17.69 15.51
C ASN A 31 -17.42 -16.38 14.88
N LYS A 32 -16.53 -15.45 14.46
CA LYS A 32 -16.94 -14.16 13.89
C LYS A 32 -16.86 -14.19 12.37
N LYS A 33 -17.95 -13.77 11.71
CA LYS A 33 -18.03 -13.63 10.26
C LYS A 33 -17.52 -12.25 9.84
N ALA A 34 -16.78 -12.21 8.74
CA ALA A 34 -16.27 -10.97 8.14
C ALA A 34 -17.40 -10.14 7.49
N PRO A 35 -17.28 -8.80 7.35
CA PRO A 35 -16.07 -8.00 7.53
C PRO A 35 -15.74 -7.70 8.99
N PHE A 36 -14.44 -7.56 9.27
CA PHE A 36 -13.90 -7.33 10.61
C PHE A 36 -13.61 -5.87 10.89
N PHE A 37 -13.31 -5.09 9.84
CA PHE A 37 -13.12 -3.65 9.94
C PHE A 37 -14.37 -2.95 10.46
N ARG A 38 -14.21 -2.33 11.63
CA ARG A 38 -15.13 -1.36 12.23
C ARG A 38 -14.29 -0.40 13.04
N LEU A 39 -14.40 0.89 12.74
CA LEU A 39 -13.63 1.93 13.44
C LEU A 39 -13.88 1.88 14.97
N GLU A 40 -15.13 1.66 15.37
CA GLU A 40 -15.60 1.56 16.76
C GLU A 40 -15.05 0.36 17.53
N ALA A 41 -14.62 -0.71 16.82
CA ALA A 41 -14.11 -1.91 17.48
C ALA A 41 -12.71 -1.70 18.08
N GLY A 42 -12.00 -0.65 17.68
CA GLY A 42 -10.63 -0.37 18.10
C GLY A 42 -9.58 -1.15 17.30
N PHE A 43 -8.38 -0.55 17.20
CA PHE A 43 -7.26 -1.03 16.40
C PHE A 43 -6.81 -2.46 16.76
N GLU A 44 -6.55 -2.71 18.05
CA GLU A 44 -6.04 -4.00 18.51
C GLU A 44 -7.01 -5.15 18.24
N ARG A 45 -8.30 -4.90 18.46
CA ARG A 45 -9.36 -5.87 18.21
C ARG A 45 -9.52 -6.13 16.72
N TRP A 46 -9.44 -5.10 15.89
CA TRP A 46 -9.49 -5.26 14.43
C TRP A 46 -8.32 -6.10 13.92
N VAL A 47 -7.08 -5.72 14.23
CA VAL A 47 -5.89 -6.44 13.73
C VAL A 47 -5.84 -7.89 14.25
N GLY A 48 -6.20 -8.10 15.52
CA GLY A 48 -6.25 -9.45 16.10
C GLY A 48 -7.32 -10.34 15.46
N LEU A 49 -8.52 -9.80 15.17
CA LEU A 49 -9.57 -10.55 14.48
C LEU A 49 -9.20 -10.84 13.03
N TRP A 50 -8.62 -9.86 12.35
CA TRP A 50 -8.20 -10.02 10.96
C TRP A 50 -7.09 -11.06 10.83
N CYS A 51 -6.03 -10.96 11.63
CA CYS A 51 -4.93 -11.93 11.62
C CYS A 51 -5.42 -13.33 12.01
N ARG A 52 -6.27 -13.49 13.04
CA ARG A 52 -6.84 -14.80 13.36
C ARG A 52 -7.62 -15.39 12.19
N TYR A 53 -8.43 -14.56 11.52
CA TYR A 53 -9.17 -15.03 10.36
C TYR A 53 -8.21 -15.52 9.26
N LEU A 54 -7.16 -14.76 8.96
CA LEU A 54 -6.15 -15.17 7.99
C LEU A 54 -5.42 -16.45 8.42
N VAL A 55 -5.12 -16.62 9.71
CA VAL A 55 -4.57 -17.86 10.28
C VAL A 55 -5.50 -19.06 10.06
N SER A 56 -6.82 -18.87 10.03
CA SER A 56 -7.76 -19.96 9.69
C SER A 56 -7.74 -20.34 8.20
N ARG A 57 -7.16 -19.51 7.32
CA ARG A 57 -7.21 -19.63 5.85
C ARG A 57 -5.85 -19.91 5.18
N VAL A 58 -4.76 -19.87 5.95
CA VAL A 58 -3.42 -20.28 5.48
C VAL A 58 -3.42 -21.75 5.06
N LYS A 59 -2.76 -22.00 3.94
CA LYS A 59 -2.62 -23.34 3.33
C LYS A 59 -1.19 -23.64 2.91
N GLY A 60 -0.29 -22.66 2.94
CA GLY A 60 1.07 -22.85 2.51
C GLY A 60 1.97 -23.48 3.57
N PRO A 61 3.29 -23.44 3.34
CA PRO A 61 4.26 -24.28 4.05
C PRO A 61 4.42 -23.90 5.53
N PHE A 62 4.16 -22.65 5.89
CA PHE A 62 4.29 -22.15 7.26
C PHE A 62 2.96 -22.21 8.03
N ARG A 63 1.95 -22.95 7.52
CA ARG A 63 0.62 -23.05 8.14
C ARG A 63 0.70 -23.43 9.62
N ASP A 64 1.52 -24.41 9.97
CA ASP A 64 1.57 -24.92 11.34
C ASP A 64 2.23 -23.90 12.29
N VAL A 65 3.21 -23.13 11.80
CA VAL A 65 3.78 -21.99 12.53
C VAL A 65 2.73 -20.90 12.75
N PHE A 66 2.00 -20.53 11.69
CA PHE A 66 0.94 -19.51 11.79
C PHE A 66 -0.18 -19.94 12.74
N LYS A 67 -0.57 -21.22 12.72
CA LYS A 67 -1.58 -21.78 13.63
C LYS A 67 -1.10 -21.75 15.08
N ALA A 68 0.17 -22.04 15.35
CA ALA A 68 0.74 -21.91 16.70
C ALA A 68 0.68 -20.46 17.21
N CYS A 69 0.83 -19.47 16.33
CA CYS A 69 0.74 -18.06 16.69
C CYS A 69 -0.69 -17.53 16.90
N ALA A 70 -1.75 -18.31 16.63
CA ALA A 70 -3.13 -17.83 16.67
C ALA A 70 -3.57 -17.28 18.05
N GLY A 71 -3.00 -17.83 19.13
CA GLY A 71 -3.24 -17.37 20.50
C GLY A 71 -2.62 -15.99 20.77
N VAL A 72 -1.35 -15.81 20.38
CA VAL A 72 -0.55 -14.60 20.66
C VAL A 72 -1.04 -13.38 19.87
N VAL A 73 -1.52 -13.60 18.65
CA VAL A 73 -2.10 -12.56 17.79
C VAL A 73 -3.28 -11.83 18.45
N ARG A 74 -3.98 -12.47 19.40
CA ARG A 74 -5.07 -11.84 20.15
C ARG A 74 -4.57 -10.87 21.22
N SER A 75 -3.47 -11.21 21.89
CA SER A 75 -2.97 -10.48 23.06
C SER A 75 -1.94 -9.41 22.70
N SER A 76 -1.25 -9.56 21.56
CA SER A 76 -0.20 -8.62 21.14
C SER A 76 -0.48 -8.07 19.74
N PRO A 77 -0.86 -6.78 19.61
CA PRO A 77 -1.05 -6.15 18.30
C PRO A 77 0.28 -6.07 17.52
N ASN A 78 1.42 -5.93 18.20
CA ASN A 78 2.74 -5.88 17.54
C ASN A 78 3.08 -7.19 16.82
N VAL A 79 2.80 -8.34 17.46
CA VAL A 79 2.98 -9.65 16.84
C VAL A 79 1.97 -9.83 15.70
N ALA A 80 0.73 -9.35 15.86
CA ALA A 80 -0.26 -9.39 14.80
C ALA A 80 0.18 -8.58 13.57
N LEU A 81 0.70 -7.36 13.76
CA LEU A 81 1.24 -6.51 12.69
C LEU A 81 2.45 -7.14 12.00
N PHE A 82 3.35 -7.76 12.77
CA PHE A 82 4.50 -8.46 12.19
C PHE A 82 4.07 -9.65 11.33
N LEU A 83 3.06 -10.42 11.76
CA LEU A 83 2.59 -11.60 11.03
C LEU A 83 1.65 -11.25 9.87
N LEU A 84 0.95 -10.12 9.92
CA LEU A 84 -0.07 -9.72 8.97
C LEU A 84 0.38 -9.79 7.49
N PRO A 85 1.55 -9.24 7.08
CA PRO A 85 2.01 -9.33 5.70
C PRO A 85 2.26 -10.76 5.25
N TYR A 86 2.81 -11.61 6.12
CA TYR A 86 3.11 -13.01 5.78
C TYR A 86 1.84 -13.87 5.68
N LEU A 87 0.84 -13.58 6.50
CA LEU A 87 -0.48 -14.21 6.44
C LEU A 87 -1.22 -13.81 5.16
N ALA A 88 -1.21 -12.51 4.82
CA ALA A 88 -1.79 -12.02 3.58
C ALA A 88 -1.09 -12.63 2.35
N LEU A 89 0.24 -12.71 2.38
CA LEU A 89 1.04 -13.35 1.35
C LEU A 89 0.65 -14.82 1.13
N ASP A 90 0.58 -15.62 2.20
CA ASP A 90 0.21 -17.04 2.08
C ASP A 90 -1.20 -17.20 1.50
N VAL A 91 -2.14 -16.37 1.96
CA VAL A 91 -3.52 -16.42 1.46
C VAL A 91 -3.57 -16.03 -0.01
N TRP A 92 -2.88 -14.99 -0.45
CA TRP A 92 -2.83 -14.59 -1.86
C TRP A 92 -2.13 -15.63 -2.74
N VAL A 93 -1.04 -16.24 -2.29
CA VAL A 93 -0.33 -17.28 -3.07
C VAL A 93 -1.15 -18.57 -3.14
N CYS A 94 -1.56 -19.12 -1.99
CA CYS A 94 -2.12 -20.48 -1.91
C CYS A 94 -3.63 -20.55 -2.18
N ASN A 95 -4.35 -19.42 -2.15
CA ASN A 95 -5.77 -19.39 -2.48
C ASN A 95 -6.09 -18.78 -3.86
N THR A 96 -5.08 -18.54 -4.70
CA THR A 96 -5.33 -18.17 -6.11
C THR A 96 -5.78 -19.40 -6.91
N ASN A 97 -6.85 -19.25 -7.69
CA ASN A 97 -7.34 -20.30 -8.59
C ASN A 97 -6.64 -20.17 -9.95
N PRO A 98 -6.15 -21.26 -10.57
CA PRO A 98 -5.63 -21.21 -11.94
C PRO A 98 -6.62 -20.66 -12.99
N LYS A 99 -7.93 -20.67 -12.69
CA LYS A 99 -8.98 -20.13 -13.57
C LYS A 99 -9.24 -18.61 -13.43
N GLY A 100 -8.38 -17.87 -12.71
CA GLY A 100 -8.50 -16.40 -12.57
C GLY A 100 -9.60 -15.90 -11.63
N VAL A 101 -10.54 -16.75 -11.19
CA VAL A 101 -11.58 -16.37 -10.22
C VAL A 101 -10.98 -16.28 -8.81
N ALA A 102 -10.88 -15.07 -8.27
CA ALA A 102 -10.43 -14.84 -6.89
C ALA A 102 -11.32 -15.61 -5.90
N LYS A 103 -10.72 -16.33 -4.95
CA LYS A 103 -11.47 -16.98 -3.87
C LYS A 103 -12.05 -15.94 -2.91
N PRO A 104 -13.13 -16.25 -2.17
CA PRO A 104 -13.76 -15.30 -1.24
C PRO A 104 -12.78 -14.75 -0.20
N GLU A 105 -11.75 -15.50 0.19
CA GLU A 105 -10.71 -15.05 1.12
C GLU A 105 -9.86 -13.91 0.54
N VAL A 106 -9.52 -13.96 -0.75
CA VAL A 106 -8.72 -12.93 -1.43
C VAL A 106 -9.55 -11.65 -1.58
N ARG A 107 -10.83 -11.78 -1.99
CA ARG A 107 -11.78 -10.66 -2.02
C ARG A 107 -12.00 -10.04 -0.65
N LEU A 108 -11.96 -10.84 0.42
CA LEU A 108 -12.12 -10.31 1.75
C LEU A 108 -10.95 -9.42 2.15
N ILE A 109 -9.70 -9.83 1.87
CA ILE A 109 -8.53 -8.98 2.14
C ILE A 109 -8.68 -7.64 1.42
N ALA A 110 -9.07 -7.66 0.14
CA ALA A 110 -9.31 -6.45 -0.63
C ALA A 110 -10.41 -5.57 -0.01
N ARG A 111 -11.51 -6.17 0.44
CA ARG A 111 -12.62 -5.45 1.09
C ARG A 111 -12.21 -4.82 2.42
N GLU A 112 -11.40 -5.53 3.22
CA GLU A 112 -10.86 -4.98 4.48
C GLU A 112 -9.94 -3.78 4.20
N ILE A 113 -9.03 -3.91 3.23
CA ILE A 113 -8.15 -2.82 2.78
C ILE A 113 -8.99 -1.63 2.31
N GLY A 114 -9.96 -1.85 1.41
CA GLY A 114 -10.83 -0.79 0.91
C GLY A 114 -11.66 -0.11 2.00
N GLY A 115 -12.16 -0.88 2.98
CA GLY A 115 -12.90 -0.33 4.12
C GLY A 115 -12.04 0.58 5.01
N VAL A 116 -10.79 0.17 5.29
CA VAL A 116 -9.82 0.99 6.03
C VAL A 116 -9.49 2.27 5.26
N LEU A 117 -9.16 2.16 3.97
CA LEU A 117 -8.77 3.30 3.14
C LEU A 117 -9.90 4.30 2.97
N ALA A 118 -11.13 3.85 2.70
CA ALA A 118 -12.29 4.72 2.59
C ALA A 118 -12.59 5.46 3.90
N THR A 119 -12.41 4.80 5.04
CA THR A 119 -12.57 5.43 6.35
C THR A 119 -11.45 6.43 6.62
N ALA A 120 -10.21 6.08 6.29
CA ALA A 120 -9.06 6.98 6.40
C ALA A 120 -9.20 8.21 5.53
N ARG A 121 -9.77 8.09 4.32
CA ARG A 121 -10.10 9.25 3.48
C ARG A 121 -11.10 10.19 4.17
N ASN A 122 -12.17 9.63 4.73
CA ASN A 122 -13.26 10.44 5.32
C ASN A 122 -12.91 11.00 6.71
N ARG A 123 -12.03 10.31 7.45
CA ARG A 123 -11.69 10.58 8.85
C ARG A 123 -10.19 10.71 9.04
N GLY A 124 -9.49 11.29 8.06
CA GLY A 124 -8.03 11.31 8.00
C GLY A 124 -7.33 11.86 9.24
N LYS A 125 -7.98 12.74 10.01
CA LYS A 125 -7.45 13.32 11.25
C LYS A 125 -7.76 12.49 12.51
N ASP A 126 -8.56 11.44 12.41
CA ASP A 126 -8.88 10.55 13.52
C ASP A 126 -7.69 9.60 13.76
N GLY A 127 -7.02 9.74 14.90
CA GLY A 127 -5.87 8.90 15.28
C GLY A 127 -6.08 7.38 15.09
N PRO A 128 -7.23 6.79 15.49
CA PRO A 128 -7.50 5.37 15.26
C PRO A 128 -7.57 4.99 13.77
N SER A 129 -8.13 5.85 12.93
CA SER A 129 -8.24 5.60 11.49
C SER A 129 -6.87 5.68 10.82
N GLN A 130 -6.03 6.63 11.23
CA GLN A 130 -4.65 6.74 10.78
C GLN A 130 -3.84 5.49 11.15
N LEU A 131 -3.93 5.01 12.39
CA LEU A 131 -3.23 3.80 12.84
C LEU A 131 -3.60 2.56 12.02
N MET A 132 -4.89 2.39 11.72
CA MET A 132 -5.37 1.30 10.87
C MET A 132 -4.84 1.44 9.43
N ALA A 133 -4.85 2.64 8.86
CA ALA A 133 -4.30 2.90 7.53
C ALA A 133 -2.78 2.64 7.47
N GLN A 134 -2.01 3.08 8.48
CA GLN A 134 -0.57 2.84 8.57
C GLN A 134 -0.25 1.34 8.68
N ALA A 135 -1.06 0.56 9.39
CA ALA A 135 -0.91 -0.90 9.42
C ALA A 135 -1.13 -1.54 8.04
N VAL A 136 -2.11 -1.05 7.28
CA VAL A 136 -2.33 -1.49 5.89
C VAL A 136 -1.16 -1.08 5.00
N PHE A 137 -0.66 0.16 5.10
CA PHE A 137 0.50 0.61 4.32
C PHE A 137 1.74 -0.22 4.64
N GLY A 138 2.05 -0.47 5.92
CA GLY A 138 3.19 -1.33 6.31
C GLY A 138 3.07 -2.78 5.82
N MET A 139 1.84 -3.32 5.82
CA MET A 139 1.55 -4.62 5.21
C MET A 139 1.86 -4.61 3.71
N LEU A 140 1.36 -3.61 2.98
CA LEU A 140 1.59 -3.46 1.55
C LEU A 140 3.06 -3.25 1.21
N ASP A 141 3.79 -2.40 1.95
CA ASP A 141 5.22 -2.15 1.77
C ASP A 141 6.03 -3.45 1.86
N THR A 142 5.71 -4.30 2.83
CA THR A 142 6.36 -5.60 3.00
C THR A 142 6.06 -6.55 1.82
N LEU A 143 4.81 -6.54 1.33
CA LEU A 143 4.40 -7.34 0.17
C LEU A 143 5.06 -6.84 -1.12
N TRP A 144 5.12 -5.53 -1.34
CA TRP A 144 5.79 -4.92 -2.49
C TRP A 144 7.28 -5.16 -2.47
N GLY A 145 7.93 -5.03 -1.31
CA GLY A 145 9.34 -5.38 -1.13
C GLY A 145 9.62 -6.84 -1.52
N TRP A 146 8.73 -7.76 -1.14
CA TRP A 146 8.84 -9.16 -1.54
C TRP A 146 8.69 -9.38 -3.06
N ILE A 147 7.80 -8.62 -3.72
CA ILE A 147 7.63 -8.64 -5.18
C ILE A 147 8.88 -8.09 -5.89
N LYS A 148 9.45 -6.97 -5.42
CA LYS A 148 10.63 -6.31 -6.02
C LYS A 148 11.87 -7.18 -5.97
N VAL A 149 12.19 -7.76 -4.81
CA VAL A 149 13.36 -8.64 -4.59
C VAL A 149 13.31 -9.91 -5.48
N GLY A 150 12.14 -10.27 -6.02
CA GLY A 150 12.02 -11.39 -6.94
C GLY A 150 12.05 -11.03 -8.43
N GLY A 151 12.05 -9.74 -8.79
CA GLY A 151 12.05 -9.24 -10.17
C GLY A 151 13.43 -8.76 -10.64
N GLU A 152 14.25 -8.23 -9.74
CA GLU A 152 15.62 -7.82 -10.01
C GLU A 152 16.58 -9.01 -9.77
N GLY A 153 16.86 -9.78 -10.82
CA GLY A 153 18.02 -10.66 -10.84
C GLY A 153 17.74 -12.16 -10.65
N GLY A 154 17.72 -12.87 -11.77
CA GLY A 154 18.18 -14.25 -11.86
C GLY A 154 19.69 -14.40 -11.64
N SER A 155 20.38 -13.53 -10.90
CA SER A 155 21.82 -13.65 -10.60
C SER A 155 22.23 -12.78 -9.41
N SER A 156 22.93 -13.39 -8.46
CA SER A 156 23.75 -12.75 -7.41
C SER A 156 23.06 -11.82 -6.39
N ALA A 157 22.29 -12.39 -5.47
CA ALA A 157 22.16 -11.84 -4.12
C ALA A 157 22.21 -12.99 -3.10
N LYS A 158 23.18 -12.91 -2.19
CA LYS A 158 23.48 -13.86 -1.10
C LYS A 158 22.22 -14.57 -0.59
N LYS A 159 22.20 -15.91 -0.75
CA LYS A 159 21.16 -16.84 -0.27
C LYS A 159 20.56 -16.36 1.06
N ARG A 160 19.28 -16.02 1.05
CA ARG A 160 18.54 -15.54 2.23
C ARG A 160 18.55 -16.64 3.31
N PRO A 161 18.40 -16.28 4.61
CA PRO A 161 18.31 -17.27 5.70
C PRO A 161 17.23 -18.34 5.48
N LEU A 162 16.17 -18.02 4.74
CA LEU A 162 15.07 -18.93 4.41
C LEU A 162 15.47 -20.02 3.39
N GLU A 163 16.41 -19.74 2.48
CA GLU A 163 16.97 -20.74 1.56
C GLU A 163 18.07 -21.59 2.23
N ARG A 164 18.69 -21.07 3.30
CA ARG A 164 19.64 -21.82 4.14
C ARG A 164 18.99 -22.91 5.00
N LEU A 165 17.66 -22.92 5.12
CA LEU A 165 16.94 -24.02 5.76
C LEU A 165 16.87 -25.28 4.90
N GLY A 166 17.32 -25.24 3.64
CA GLY A 166 18.06 -26.30 2.96
C GLY A 166 17.65 -27.77 3.19
N GLU A 167 16.38 -28.07 3.41
CA GLU A 167 15.89 -29.44 3.37
C GLU A 167 15.56 -29.79 1.91
N PRO A 168 16.14 -30.87 1.36
CA PRO A 168 15.79 -31.39 0.05
C PRO A 168 14.36 -31.93 0.13
N GLY A 169 13.37 -31.06 -0.13
CA GLY A 169 11.95 -31.37 0.02
C GLY A 169 11.03 -30.15 0.13
N PHE A 170 11.56 -28.94 0.39
CA PHE A 170 10.75 -27.72 0.55
C PHE A 170 10.17 -27.21 -0.78
N LYS A 171 9.08 -27.84 -1.25
CA LYS A 171 8.26 -27.36 -2.37
C LYS A 171 7.31 -26.28 -1.86
N SER A 172 7.83 -25.08 -1.60
CA SER A 172 6.96 -23.92 -1.35
C SER A 172 6.55 -23.29 -2.67
N ASP A 173 5.27 -22.93 -2.78
CA ASP A 173 4.76 -22.12 -3.88
C ASP A 173 4.96 -20.62 -3.65
N TRP A 174 5.48 -20.18 -2.50
CA TRP A 174 5.81 -18.77 -2.28
C TRP A 174 6.72 -18.21 -3.38
N PRO A 175 7.84 -18.86 -3.77
CA PRO A 175 8.69 -18.34 -4.85
C PRO A 175 7.99 -18.27 -6.22
N ARG A 176 7.03 -19.16 -6.51
CA ARG A 176 6.30 -19.21 -7.79
C ARG A 176 5.04 -18.33 -7.81
N GLY A 177 4.47 -18.04 -6.63
CA GLY A 177 3.25 -17.25 -6.45
C GLY A 177 3.46 -15.74 -6.56
N ARG A 178 4.68 -15.25 -6.83
CA ARG A 178 4.98 -13.82 -6.96
C ARG A 178 4.12 -13.10 -7.99
N MET A 179 3.99 -13.71 -9.18
CA MET A 179 3.16 -13.16 -10.26
C MET A 179 1.69 -13.10 -9.84
N ALA A 180 1.18 -14.17 -9.23
CA ALA A 180 -0.19 -14.19 -8.71
C ALA A 180 -0.43 -13.10 -7.66
N VAL A 181 0.49 -12.90 -6.72
CA VAL A 181 0.41 -11.82 -5.70
C VAL A 181 0.42 -10.44 -6.37
N ARG A 182 1.30 -10.23 -7.35
CA ARG A 182 1.34 -8.98 -8.13
C ARG A 182 0.02 -8.71 -8.85
N ASP A 183 -0.53 -9.71 -9.54
CA ASP A 183 -1.78 -9.59 -10.29
C ASP A 183 -2.97 -9.37 -9.35
N GLN A 184 -3.03 -10.08 -8.22
CA GLN A 184 -4.07 -9.87 -7.22
C GLN A 184 -3.97 -8.48 -6.60
N ALA A 185 -2.78 -8.02 -6.21
CA ALA A 185 -2.61 -6.70 -5.64
C ALA A 185 -2.94 -5.59 -6.65
N LYS A 186 -2.63 -5.79 -7.94
CA LYS A 186 -3.01 -4.87 -9.02
C LYS A 186 -4.52 -4.82 -9.24
N ASN A 187 -5.20 -5.97 -9.21
CA ASN A 187 -6.64 -6.06 -9.50
C ASN A 187 -7.54 -5.71 -8.30
N SER A 188 -7.02 -5.86 -7.08
CA SER A 188 -7.84 -5.76 -5.86
C SER A 188 -7.69 -4.45 -5.10
N ILE A 189 -6.64 -3.67 -5.39
CA ILE A 189 -6.34 -2.43 -4.67
C ILE A 189 -6.28 -1.28 -5.66
N ASP A 190 -7.20 -0.33 -5.49
CA ASP A 190 -7.18 0.91 -6.25
C ASP A 190 -6.11 1.87 -5.70
N LYS A 191 -5.23 2.32 -6.60
CA LYS A 191 -4.11 3.23 -6.29
C LYS A 191 -4.59 4.64 -6.03
N GLN A 192 -5.72 5.03 -6.63
CA GLN A 192 -6.33 6.33 -6.39
C GLN A 192 -6.85 6.41 -4.94
N GLU A 193 -7.55 5.38 -4.47
CA GLU A 193 -8.01 5.28 -3.07
C GLU A 193 -6.83 5.21 -2.09
N LEU A 194 -5.74 4.51 -2.44
CA LEU A 194 -4.51 4.51 -1.65
C LEU A 194 -3.90 5.91 -1.54
N ALA A 195 -3.82 6.66 -2.65
CA ALA A 195 -3.26 8.00 -2.68
C ALA A 195 -4.09 8.97 -1.82
N GLN A 196 -5.42 8.93 -1.95
CA GLN A 196 -6.33 9.76 -1.16
C GLN A 196 -6.27 9.45 0.34
N ALA A 197 -6.25 8.17 0.70
CA ALA A 197 -6.12 7.75 2.09
C ALA A 197 -4.75 8.12 2.68
N ALA A 198 -3.67 7.99 1.90
CA ALA A 198 -2.32 8.37 2.32
C ALA A 198 -2.22 9.88 2.57
N LEU A 199 -2.83 10.69 1.68
CA LEU A 199 -2.89 12.14 1.85
C LEU A 199 -3.66 12.52 3.12
N ALA A 200 -4.80 11.87 3.36
CA ALA A 200 -5.61 12.09 4.55
C ALA A 200 -4.86 11.72 5.85
N CYS A 201 -3.93 10.77 5.79
CA CYS A 201 -3.08 10.35 6.90
C CYS A 201 -1.77 11.14 7.04
N ALA A 202 -1.60 12.28 6.35
CA ALA A 202 -0.39 13.09 6.34
C ALA A 202 0.88 12.33 5.88
N ALA A 203 0.72 11.31 5.04
CA ALA A 203 1.83 10.56 4.43
C ALA A 203 2.06 11.04 2.98
N HIS A 204 2.47 12.31 2.83
CA HIS A 204 2.53 13.01 1.54
C HIS A 204 3.42 12.33 0.49
N SER A 205 4.60 11.85 0.88
CA SER A 205 5.50 11.13 -0.03
C SER A 205 4.91 9.81 -0.56
N ARG A 206 4.18 9.07 0.30
CA ARG A 206 3.44 7.87 -0.13
C ARG A 206 2.25 8.21 -1.02
N ALA A 207 1.56 9.30 -0.71
CA ALA A 207 0.43 9.78 -1.52
C ALA A 207 0.89 10.11 -2.93
N LEU A 208 2.01 10.83 -3.08
CA LEU A 208 2.61 11.14 -4.37
C LEU A 208 3.02 9.86 -5.12
N MET A 209 3.73 8.95 -4.46
CA MET A 209 4.15 7.68 -5.07
C MET A 209 2.95 6.89 -5.61
N TYR A 210 1.88 6.71 -4.84
CA TYR A 210 0.69 5.99 -5.30
C TYR A 210 -0.03 6.70 -6.44
N PHE A 211 -0.04 8.03 -6.40
CA PHE A 211 -0.66 8.85 -7.43
C PHE A 211 0.11 8.81 -8.76
N GLU A 212 1.45 8.89 -8.72
CA GLU A 212 2.30 8.69 -9.89
C GLU A 212 2.12 7.30 -10.49
N MET A 213 2.07 6.26 -9.64
CA MET A 213 1.79 4.89 -10.10
C MET A 213 0.42 4.79 -10.77
N HIS A 214 -0.59 5.51 -10.27
CA HIS A 214 -1.93 5.55 -10.89
C HIS A 214 -1.87 6.22 -12.26
N ILE A 215 -1.25 7.39 -12.38
CA ILE A 215 -1.09 8.11 -13.65
C ILE A 215 -0.35 7.24 -14.67
N TYR A 216 0.73 6.59 -14.25
CA TYR A 216 1.50 5.70 -15.12
C TYR A 216 0.64 4.55 -15.67
N GLU A 217 -0.22 3.96 -14.85
CA GLU A 217 -1.13 2.89 -15.29
C GLU A 217 -2.22 3.38 -16.24
N VAL A 218 -2.79 4.56 -15.97
CA VAL A 218 -3.79 5.19 -16.86
C VAL A 218 -3.15 5.49 -18.21
N ARG A 219 -1.93 6.04 -18.22
CA ARG A 219 -1.21 6.33 -19.47
C ARG A 219 -0.80 5.10 -20.22
N HIS A 220 -0.30 4.08 -19.54
CA HIS A 220 0.01 2.82 -20.20
C HIS A 220 -1.26 2.25 -20.86
N ARG A 221 -2.42 2.33 -20.20
CA ARG A 221 -3.69 1.88 -20.79
C ARG A 221 -4.04 2.70 -22.03
N ASN A 222 -3.94 4.03 -21.95
CA ASN A 222 -4.26 4.91 -23.07
C ASN A 222 -3.27 4.73 -24.23
N MET A 223 -1.97 4.53 -23.96
CA MET A 223 -0.95 4.22 -24.97
C MET A 223 -1.25 2.91 -25.70
N VAL A 224 -1.68 1.88 -24.98
CA VAL A 224 -2.13 0.61 -25.60
C VAL A 224 -3.38 0.85 -26.46
N ALA A 225 -4.31 1.70 -26.03
CA ALA A 225 -5.50 2.06 -26.80
C ALA A 225 -5.15 2.83 -28.09
N VAL A 226 -4.16 3.73 -28.05
CA VAL A 226 -3.61 4.42 -29.23
C VAL A 226 -3.00 3.42 -30.21
N VAL A 227 -2.19 2.47 -29.73
CA VAL A 227 -1.60 1.40 -30.56
C VAL A 227 -2.70 0.54 -31.21
N ASN A 228 -3.82 0.35 -30.52
CA ASN A 228 -4.98 -0.37 -31.05
C ASN A 228 -5.87 0.48 -31.98
N GLY A 229 -5.55 1.76 -32.18
CA GLY A 229 -6.30 2.67 -33.05
C GLY A 229 -7.61 3.20 -32.45
N GLU A 230 -7.82 3.06 -31.13
CA GLU A 230 -9.03 3.51 -30.44
C GLU A 230 -8.96 4.99 -30.00
N VAL A 231 -7.76 5.55 -29.87
CA VAL A 231 -7.50 6.91 -29.37
C VAL A 231 -6.51 7.60 -30.31
N ASP A 232 -6.76 8.87 -30.63
CA ASP A 232 -5.85 9.69 -31.43
C ASP A 232 -4.59 10.04 -30.60
N PRO A 233 -3.37 9.82 -31.13
CA PRO A 233 -2.12 10.17 -30.44
C PRO A 233 -2.04 11.64 -29.98
N SER A 234 -2.75 12.55 -30.65
CA SER A 234 -2.77 13.98 -30.32
C SER A 234 -3.51 14.32 -29.01
N ASP A 235 -4.26 13.37 -28.45
CA ASP A 235 -4.98 13.54 -27.18
C ASP A 235 -4.15 13.20 -25.93
N MET A 236 -2.93 12.68 -26.10
CA MET A 236 -2.17 12.02 -25.03
C MET A 236 -1.19 12.92 -24.28
N ASP A 237 -0.53 13.84 -24.98
CA ASP A 237 0.57 14.63 -24.41
C ASP A 237 0.43 16.12 -24.76
N TYR A 238 0.92 16.99 -23.88
CA TYR A 238 1.20 18.39 -24.21
C TYR A 238 2.67 18.51 -24.59
N GLY A 239 2.98 19.27 -25.65
CA GLY A 239 4.36 19.67 -25.90
C GLY A 239 4.81 20.63 -24.79
N ASP A 240 5.96 20.38 -24.19
CA ASP A 240 6.57 21.27 -23.20
C ASP A 240 7.20 22.54 -23.80
N GLY A 241 7.17 22.68 -25.13
CA GLY A 241 7.79 23.78 -25.88
C GLY A 241 9.32 23.65 -26.04
N ALA A 242 9.94 22.63 -25.45
CA ALA A 242 11.38 22.33 -25.49
C ALA A 242 11.71 20.95 -26.09
N GLY A 243 10.72 20.24 -26.63
CA GLY A 243 10.88 18.93 -27.28
C GLY A 243 10.62 17.73 -26.36
N GLY A 244 10.19 17.97 -25.12
CA GLY A 244 9.65 16.97 -24.21
C GLY A 244 8.11 16.94 -24.21
N HIS A 245 7.58 15.90 -23.56
CA HIS A 245 6.14 15.63 -23.50
C HIS A 245 5.68 15.75 -22.05
N LEU A 246 4.79 16.70 -21.78
CA LEU A 246 4.17 16.91 -20.49
C LEU A 246 2.92 16.04 -20.32
N PRO A 247 2.76 15.42 -19.13
CA PRO A 247 1.47 14.97 -18.63
C PRO A 247 0.28 15.88 -18.98
N ARG A 248 -0.76 15.35 -19.64
CA ARG A 248 -2.11 15.93 -19.48
C ARG A 248 -2.63 15.55 -18.09
N LEU A 249 -2.71 16.53 -17.19
CA LEU A 249 -3.30 16.37 -15.86
C LEU A 249 -4.68 17.02 -15.84
N ASP A 250 -5.67 16.33 -15.31
CA ASP A 250 -6.98 16.94 -15.06
C ASP A 250 -6.90 18.00 -13.93
N ALA A 251 -7.86 18.92 -13.87
CA ALA A 251 -7.92 19.95 -12.83
C ALA A 251 -7.92 19.34 -11.42
N ARG A 252 -8.59 18.20 -11.23
CA ARG A 252 -8.62 17.47 -9.94
C ARG A 252 -7.28 16.85 -9.59
N GLU A 253 -6.62 16.24 -10.56
CA GLU A 253 -5.30 15.62 -10.43
C GLU A 253 -4.24 16.66 -10.09
N SER A 254 -4.30 17.78 -10.80
CA SER A 254 -3.42 18.91 -10.56
C SER A 254 -3.62 19.51 -9.17
N LYS A 255 -4.85 19.61 -8.68
CA LYS A 255 -5.14 20.08 -7.31
C LYS A 255 -4.61 19.11 -6.24
N PHE A 256 -4.76 17.80 -6.48
CA PHE A 256 -4.23 16.76 -5.59
C PHE A 256 -2.69 16.85 -5.48
N LEU A 257 -2.00 16.94 -6.62
CA LEU A 257 -0.54 17.09 -6.64
C LEU A 257 -0.08 18.34 -5.91
N HIS A 258 -0.71 19.49 -6.19
CA HIS A 258 -0.36 20.74 -5.51
C HIS A 258 -0.45 20.62 -3.99
N PHE A 259 -1.56 20.09 -3.48
CA PHE A 259 -1.71 19.92 -2.03
C PHE A 259 -0.66 18.97 -1.45
N ALA A 260 -0.31 17.89 -2.16
CA ALA A 260 0.75 16.99 -1.70
C ALA A 260 2.14 17.63 -1.73
N LEU A 261 2.45 18.44 -2.74
CA LEU A 261 3.75 19.09 -2.93
C LEU A 261 3.98 20.26 -1.97
N VAL A 262 2.94 21.07 -1.72
CA VAL A 262 2.98 22.17 -0.73
C VAL A 262 3.33 21.65 0.66
N GLU A 263 2.70 20.54 1.08
CA GLU A 263 2.98 19.92 2.38
C GLU A 263 4.35 19.24 2.45
N MET A 264 4.96 18.91 1.30
CA MET A 264 6.35 18.41 1.23
C MET A 264 7.38 19.54 1.17
N ASP A 265 6.96 20.78 0.96
CA ASP A 265 7.82 21.96 0.85
C ASP A 265 8.91 21.79 -0.24
N ASP A 266 8.52 21.26 -1.40
CA ASP A 266 9.40 21.11 -2.57
C ASP A 266 9.07 22.20 -3.62
N PRO A 267 9.81 23.33 -3.64
CA PRO A 267 9.52 24.46 -4.53
C PRO A 267 9.77 24.13 -6.00
N ASP A 268 10.75 23.27 -6.30
CA ASP A 268 11.08 22.87 -7.67
C ASP A 268 9.96 22.04 -8.29
N ALA A 269 9.38 21.12 -7.52
CA ALA A 269 8.24 20.32 -7.97
C ALA A 269 6.99 21.17 -8.21
N ILE A 270 6.76 22.20 -7.39
CA ILE A 270 5.65 23.15 -7.55
C ILE A 270 5.80 23.95 -8.85
N LEU A 271 7.01 24.42 -9.17
CA LEU A 271 7.31 25.10 -10.44
C LEU A 271 7.03 24.22 -11.65
N GLY A 272 7.43 22.94 -11.60
CA GLY A 272 7.12 21.96 -12.64
C GLY A 272 5.62 21.77 -12.85
N LEU A 273 4.84 21.74 -11.76
CA LEU A 273 3.40 21.63 -11.82
C LEU A 273 2.75 22.89 -12.43
N GLN A 274 3.26 24.08 -12.12
CA GLN A 274 2.78 25.33 -12.73
C GLN A 274 2.99 25.34 -14.25
N ALA A 275 4.15 24.90 -14.73
CA ALA A 275 4.41 24.79 -16.16
C ALA A 275 3.42 23.83 -16.84
N SER A 276 3.16 22.68 -16.21
CA SER A 276 2.15 21.71 -16.69
C SER A 276 0.73 22.30 -16.70
N ARG A 277 0.33 23.05 -15.68
CA ARG A 277 -0.97 23.74 -15.60
C ARG A 277 -1.15 24.77 -16.71
N ARG A 278 -0.11 25.59 -16.96
CA ARG A 278 -0.13 26.61 -18.02
C ARG A 278 -0.26 25.96 -19.39
N ALA A 279 0.46 24.86 -19.64
CA ALA A 279 0.34 24.09 -20.88
C ALA A 279 -1.06 23.47 -21.06
N ALA A 280 -1.70 23.05 -19.96
CA ALA A 280 -3.07 22.53 -19.96
C ALA A 280 -4.16 23.62 -20.03
N GLY A 281 -3.81 24.91 -19.91
CA GLY A 281 -4.77 26.02 -19.86
C GLY A 281 -5.63 26.04 -18.60
N ILE A 282 -5.21 25.35 -17.53
CA ILE A 282 -5.95 25.28 -16.26
C ILE A 282 -5.58 26.51 -15.43
N THR A 283 -6.55 27.38 -15.17
CA THR A 283 -6.35 28.55 -14.31
C THR A 283 -6.28 28.11 -12.83
N PRO A 284 -5.23 28.47 -12.09
CA PRO A 284 -5.12 28.14 -10.68
C PRO A 284 -6.15 28.93 -9.86
N GLU A 285 -6.73 28.29 -8.85
CA GLU A 285 -7.48 29.01 -7.81
C GLU A 285 -6.55 30.06 -7.17
N LEU A 286 -7.06 31.25 -6.85
CA LEU A 286 -6.25 32.33 -6.27
C LEU A 286 -5.48 31.88 -5.01
N ARG A 287 -6.09 31.05 -4.18
CA ARG A 287 -5.46 30.46 -2.99
C ARG A 287 -4.26 29.57 -3.34
N THR A 288 -4.41 28.73 -4.36
CA THR A 288 -3.35 27.87 -4.88
C THR A 288 -2.20 28.72 -5.40
N LYS A 289 -2.50 29.75 -6.21
CA LYS A 289 -1.49 30.65 -6.76
C LYS A 289 -0.66 31.35 -5.68
N VAL A 290 -1.33 31.75 -4.61
CA VAL A 290 -0.70 32.39 -3.46
C VAL A 290 0.25 31.45 -2.72
N GLU A 291 -0.17 30.22 -2.46
CA GLU A 291 0.69 29.20 -1.83
C GLU A 291 1.93 28.95 -2.71
N GLU A 292 1.76 28.83 -4.04
CA GLU A 292 2.90 28.65 -4.95
C GLU A 292 3.89 29.81 -4.91
N LEU A 293 3.40 31.06 -4.93
CA LEU A 293 4.25 32.27 -4.88
C LEU A 293 4.98 32.38 -3.52
N SER A 294 4.35 31.95 -2.43
CA SER A 294 4.98 31.92 -1.12
C SER A 294 6.17 30.96 -1.06
N HIS A 295 6.08 29.79 -1.72
CA HIS A 295 7.20 28.84 -1.81
C HIS A 295 8.29 29.27 -2.80
N GLN A 296 7.98 30.18 -3.73
CA GLN A 296 8.95 30.75 -4.69
C GLN A 296 9.78 31.89 -4.09
N GLY A 297 9.36 32.43 -2.94
CA GLY A 297 10.03 33.56 -2.28
C GLY A 297 9.59 34.94 -2.78
N ASP A 298 8.63 35.00 -3.71
CA ASP A 298 8.06 36.23 -4.26
C ASP A 298 6.88 36.72 -3.40
N TRP A 299 7.21 37.22 -2.21
CA TRP A 299 6.22 37.62 -1.21
C TRP A 299 5.37 38.84 -1.62
N GLU A 300 5.89 39.71 -2.49
CA GLU A 300 5.16 40.89 -2.98
C GLU A 300 3.97 40.48 -3.87
N GLU A 301 4.21 39.63 -4.86
CA GLU A 301 3.14 39.10 -5.72
C GLU A 301 2.18 38.17 -4.96
N ALA A 302 2.70 37.42 -3.97
CA ALA A 302 1.88 36.60 -3.09
C ALA A 302 0.91 37.46 -2.27
N LEU A 303 1.35 38.61 -1.75
CA LEU A 303 0.53 39.54 -0.98
C LEU A 303 -0.58 40.14 -1.86
N ASP A 304 -0.25 40.59 -3.06
CA ASP A 304 -1.23 41.12 -4.02
C ASP A 304 -2.29 40.08 -4.38
N ALA A 305 -1.87 38.83 -4.59
CA ALA A 305 -2.78 37.72 -4.86
C ALA A 305 -3.63 37.34 -3.63
N TYR A 306 -3.10 37.45 -2.40
CA TYR A 306 -3.87 37.29 -1.16
C TYR A 306 -4.93 38.39 -1.03
N GLU A 307 -4.57 39.66 -1.29
CA GLU A 307 -5.52 40.77 -1.26
C GLU A 307 -6.63 40.60 -2.29
N ALA A 308 -6.29 40.14 -3.50
CA ALA A 308 -7.27 39.82 -4.55
C ALA A 308 -8.21 38.68 -4.11
N ALA A 309 -7.68 37.65 -3.44
CA ALA A 309 -8.48 36.54 -2.90
C ALA A 309 -9.42 37.01 -1.78
N LEU A 310 -8.96 37.88 -0.88
CA LEU A 310 -9.78 38.45 0.20
C LEU A 310 -10.91 39.32 -0.36
N ARG A 311 -10.63 40.14 -1.38
CA ARG A 311 -11.66 40.98 -2.04
C ARG A 311 -12.74 40.14 -2.71
N GLN A 312 -12.39 39.00 -3.31
CA GLN A 312 -13.37 38.08 -3.89
C GLN A 312 -14.15 37.28 -2.83
N GLY A 313 -13.48 36.86 -1.74
CA GLY A 313 -14.12 36.15 -0.64
C GLY A 313 -15.07 37.02 0.20
N ALA A 314 -14.84 38.34 0.25
CA ALA A 314 -15.74 39.30 0.88
C ALA A 314 -16.97 39.67 0.01
N ALA A 315 -16.95 39.29 -1.28
CA ALA A 315 -18.01 39.56 -2.25
C ALA A 315 -18.95 38.36 -2.50
N ALA A 316 -18.70 37.22 -1.84
CA ALA A 316 -19.50 36.00 -1.87
C ALA A 316 -20.23 35.78 -0.55
#